data_AF-A0A1L7LLJ6-F1
#
_entry.id   AF-A0A1L7LLJ6-F1
#
_cell.length_a   1.000
_cell.length_b   1.000
_cell.length_c   1.000
_cell.angle_alpha   90.00
_cell.angle_beta   90.00
_cell.angle_gamma   90.00
#
_symmetry.space_group_name_H-M   'P 1'
#
loop_
_entity.id
_entity.type
_entity.pdbx_description
1 polymer ?
#
loop_
_entity_poly.entity_id
_entity_poly.type
_entity_poly.pdbx_seq_one_letter_code
_entity_poly.pdbx_strand_id
1 'polypeptide(L)'
;MSSSGSSVRRKRIQNLTLSAVLTAFSILIPMIMPVKVIIGPASFTLASHVPIFIAMFLSPEVAVIVALGTSLGFFIAGFPFVIVMRALTHLIFSAIGAYLIQKYPSFLKNLKNSFPLAFGLNIIHGLGEFLVVLLLTTTRLPTGLR
;
A
#
# COMPACT_ATOMS: atom_id res chain seq x y z
N MET A 1 33.00 -7.20 -21.37
CA MET A 1 32.51 -7.16 -19.97
C MET A 1 31.75 -5.86 -19.61
N SER A 2 31.11 -5.14 -20.55
CA SER A 2 30.35 -3.90 -20.23
C SER A 2 28.81 -4.03 -20.26
N SER A 3 28.26 -5.20 -20.57
CA SER A 3 26.81 -5.38 -20.74
C SER A 3 26.02 -5.41 -19.42
N SER A 4 26.60 -5.93 -18.32
CA SER A 4 25.89 -6.04 -17.02
C SER A 4 25.68 -4.69 -16.32
N GLY A 5 26.62 -3.74 -16.44
CA GLY A 5 26.46 -2.40 -15.87
C GLY A 5 25.34 -1.60 -16.54
N SER A 6 25.15 -1.81 -17.85
CA SER A 6 24.09 -1.14 -18.62
C SER A 6 22.68 -1.61 -18.25
N SER A 7 22.51 -2.91 -17.95
CA SER A 7 21.21 -3.49 -17.58
C SER A 7 20.79 -3.12 -16.15
N VAL A 8 21.74 -3.08 -15.20
CA VAL A 8 21.49 -2.63 -13.82
C VAL A 8 21.09 -1.15 -13.80
N ARG A 9 21.80 -0.29 -14.55
CA ARG A 9 21.43 1.12 -14.68
C ARG A 9 20.03 1.28 -15.28
N ARG A 10 19.70 0.54 -16.33
CA ARG A 10 18.37 0.56 -16.96
C ARG A 10 17.26 0.19 -15.96
N LYS A 11 17.44 -0.90 -15.20
CA LYS A 11 16.46 -1.34 -14.19
C LYS A 11 16.26 -0.29 -13.09
N ARG A 12 17.34 0.36 -12.64
CA ARG A 12 17.26 1.44 -11.64
C ARG A 12 16.47 2.65 -12.16
N ILE A 13 16.72 3.07 -13.40
CA ILE A 13 15.99 4.17 -14.04
C ILE A 13 14.52 3.79 -14.19
N GLN A 14 14.22 2.56 -14.62
CA GLN A 14 12.84 2.07 -14.72
C GLN A 14 12.12 2.10 -13.36
N ASN A 15 12.75 1.59 -12.30
CA ASN A 15 12.16 1.61 -10.96
C ASN A 15 11.94 3.04 -10.46
N LEU A 16 12.88 3.96 -10.73
CA LEU A 16 12.72 5.37 -10.38
C LEU A 16 11.52 6.00 -11.10
N THR A 17 11.43 5.82 -12.41
CA THR A 17 10.33 6.37 -13.22
C THR A 17 8.98 5.78 -12.80
N LEU A 18 8.90 4.46 -12.62
CA LEU A 18 7.68 3.79 -12.19
C LEU A 18 7.29 4.18 -10.77
N SER A 19 8.25 4.33 -9.85
CA SER A 19 7.97 4.84 -8.51
C SER A 19 7.36 6.24 -8.56
N ALA A 20 7.92 7.15 -9.36
CA ALA A 20 7.39 8.50 -9.49
C ALA A 20 5.96 8.51 -10.05
N VAL A 21 5.70 7.76 -11.12
CA VAL A 21 4.37 7.67 -11.75
C VAL A 21 3.34 7.04 -10.80
N LEU A 22 3.67 5.92 -10.17
CA LEU A 22 2.76 5.24 -9.25
C LEU A 22 2.48 6.09 -8.00
N THR A 23 3.49 6.79 -7.49
CA THR A 23 3.32 7.73 -6.36
C THR A 23 2.40 8.89 -6.74
N ALA A 24 2.56 9.44 -7.94
CA ALA A 24 1.68 10.49 -8.45
C ALA A 24 0.23 9.98 -8.53
N PHE A 25 0.00 8.77 -9.03
CA PHE A 25 -1.34 8.17 -9.04
C PHE A 25 -1.88 7.91 -7.62
N SER A 26 -1.05 7.39 -6.72
CA SER A 26 -1.41 7.18 -5.32
C SER A 26 -1.88 8.45 -4.61
N ILE A 27 -1.29 9.59 -4.94
CA ILE A 27 -1.71 10.90 -4.41
C ILE A 27 -2.98 11.38 -5.12
N LEU A 28 -3.01 11.29 -6.45
CA LEU A 28 -4.08 11.86 -7.26
C LEU A 28 -5.42 11.14 -7.08
N ILE A 29 -5.42 9.80 -7.03
CA ILE A 29 -6.64 8.99 -6.95
C ILE A 29 -7.56 9.44 -5.80
N PRO A 30 -7.13 9.48 -4.52
CA PRO A 30 -8.01 9.93 -3.44
C PRO A 30 -8.49 11.38 -3.57
N MET A 31 -7.78 12.23 -4.33
CA MET A 31 -8.15 13.63 -4.55
C MET A 31 -9.27 13.79 -5.59
N ILE A 32 -9.21 13.03 -6.70
CA ILE A 32 -10.10 13.25 -7.86
C ILE A 32 -11.17 12.18 -8.03
N MET A 33 -11.09 11.04 -7.33
CA MET A 33 -11.97 9.92 -7.62
C MET A 33 -13.44 10.27 -7.29
N PRO A 34 -14.37 10.12 -8.25
CA PRO A 34 -15.75 10.59 -8.09
C PRO A 34 -16.54 9.76 -7.06
N VAL A 35 -16.18 8.49 -6.89
CA VAL A 35 -16.85 7.56 -5.97
C VAL A 35 -15.94 7.30 -4.77
N LYS A 36 -16.08 8.14 -3.73
CA LYS A 36 -15.49 7.89 -2.41
C LYS A 36 -16.62 7.75 -1.38
N VAL A 37 -16.78 6.54 -0.84
CA VAL A 37 -17.82 6.25 0.16
C VAL A 37 -17.15 6.13 1.53
N ILE A 38 -17.53 7.00 2.48
CA ILE A 38 -17.03 6.97 3.85
C ILE A 38 -18.17 6.50 4.75
N ILE A 39 -18.00 5.37 5.43
CA ILE A 39 -18.97 4.79 6.36
C ILE A 39 -18.23 4.55 7.68
N GLY A 40 -18.40 5.47 8.63
CA GLY A 40 -17.66 5.42 9.90
C GLY A 40 -16.14 5.41 9.68
N PRO A 41 -15.38 4.47 10.30
CA PRO A 41 -13.94 4.35 10.10
C PRO A 41 -13.55 3.70 8.75
N ALA A 42 -14.54 3.19 7.99
CA ALA A 42 -14.32 2.57 6.69
C ALA A 42 -14.40 3.60 5.56
N SER A 43 -13.60 3.38 4.52
CA SER A 43 -13.61 4.18 3.31
C SER A 43 -13.39 3.28 2.10
N PHE A 44 -14.25 3.42 1.09
CA PHE A 44 -14.12 2.70 -0.17
C PHE A 44 -13.67 3.66 -1.26
N THR A 45 -12.36 3.69 -1.47
CA THR A 45 -11.75 4.32 -2.64
C THR A 45 -11.30 3.17 -3.57
N LEU A 46 -12.21 2.73 -4.44
CA LEU A 46 -12.03 1.59 -5.36
C LEU A 46 -10.65 1.51 -6.03
N ALA A 47 -10.11 2.62 -6.56
CA ALA A 47 -8.84 2.58 -7.29
C ALA A 47 -7.57 2.73 -6.43
N SER A 48 -7.67 3.09 -5.14
CA SER A 48 -6.48 3.47 -4.36
C SER A 48 -5.53 2.32 -4.04
N HIS A 49 -6.02 1.08 -4.13
CA HIS A 49 -5.19 -0.11 -3.94
C HIS A 49 -4.42 -0.51 -5.19
N VAL A 50 -4.76 0.01 -6.38
CA VAL A 50 -4.12 -0.40 -7.62
C VAL A 50 -2.62 -0.04 -7.66
N PRO A 51 -2.20 1.21 -7.34
CA PRO A 51 -0.79 1.56 -7.43
C PRO A 51 0.09 0.75 -6.47
N ILE A 52 -0.38 0.48 -5.25
CA ILE A 52 0.42 -0.22 -4.24
C ILE A 52 0.61 -1.70 -4.58
N PHE A 53 -0.42 -2.35 -5.16
CA PHE A 53 -0.28 -3.73 -5.63
C PHE A 53 0.67 -3.82 -6.83
N ILE A 54 0.63 -2.86 -7.76
CA ILE A 54 1.61 -2.81 -8.87
C ILE A 54 3.02 -2.59 -8.33
N ALA A 55 3.19 -1.67 -7.38
CA ALA A 55 4.47 -1.38 -6.73
C ALA A 55 5.10 -2.62 -6.07
N MET A 56 4.27 -3.50 -5.51
CA MET A 56 4.70 -4.73 -4.88
C MET A 56 5.40 -5.71 -5.83
N PHE A 57 5.05 -5.70 -7.12
CA PHE A 57 5.71 -6.54 -8.13
C PHE A 57 7.01 -5.93 -8.65
N LEU A 58 7.29 -4.65 -8.36
CA LEU A 58 8.45 -3.93 -8.88
C LEU A 58 9.68 -4.10 -7.99
N SER A 59 9.60 -3.67 -6.74
CA SER A 59 10.66 -3.79 -5.71
C SER A 59 10.15 -3.27 -4.35
N PRO A 60 10.81 -3.57 -3.21
CA PRO A 60 10.31 -3.20 -1.90
C PRO A 60 10.49 -1.69 -1.69
N GLU A 61 11.51 -1.07 -2.28
CA GLU A 61 11.70 0.38 -2.22
C GLU A 61 10.56 1.11 -2.94
N VAL A 62 10.17 0.63 -4.12
CA VAL A 62 9.04 1.20 -4.87
C VAL A 62 7.74 1.02 -4.09
N ALA A 63 7.50 -0.17 -3.51
CA ALA A 63 6.32 -0.43 -2.68
C ALA A 63 6.21 0.52 -1.47
N VAL A 64 7.31 0.74 -0.76
CA VAL A 64 7.35 1.66 0.39
C VAL A 64 7.04 3.09 -0.04
N ILE A 65 7.69 3.60 -1.10
CA ILE A 65 7.46 4.98 -1.57
C ILE A 65 6.00 5.18 -2.00
N VAL A 66 5.44 4.22 -2.74
CA VAL A 66 4.04 4.30 -3.20
C VAL A 66 3.06 4.21 -2.04
N ALA A 67 3.32 3.38 -1.02
CA ALA A 67 2.49 3.28 0.18
C ALA A 67 2.47 4.60 0.99
N LEU A 68 3.63 5.25 1.13
CA LEU A 68 3.74 6.57 1.75
C LEU A 68 2.99 7.62 0.92
N GLY A 69 3.14 7.58 -0.41
CA GLY A 69 2.39 8.43 -1.34
C GLY A 69 0.87 8.26 -1.21
N THR A 70 0.38 7.02 -1.09
CA THR A 70 -1.05 6.75 -0.88
C THR A 70 -1.52 7.38 0.42
N SER A 71 -0.80 7.17 1.52
CA SER A 71 -1.14 7.73 2.82
C SER A 71 -1.19 9.26 2.79
N LEU A 72 -0.20 9.89 2.13
CA LEU A 72 -0.16 11.33 1.91
C LEU A 72 -1.34 11.81 1.04
N GLY A 73 -1.67 11.08 -0.01
CA GLY A 73 -2.83 11.37 -0.87
C GLY A 73 -4.14 11.41 -0.09
N PHE A 74 -4.37 10.41 0.76
CA PHE A 74 -5.55 10.38 1.64
C PHE A 74 -5.56 11.54 2.64
N PHE A 75 -4.39 11.92 3.17
CA PHE A 75 -4.27 13.06 4.07
C PHE A 75 -4.62 14.38 3.36
N ILE A 76 -4.02 14.63 2.20
CA ILE A 76 -4.25 15.85 1.40
C ILE A 76 -5.69 15.91 0.88
N ALA A 77 -6.29 14.76 0.56
CA ALA A 77 -7.69 14.67 0.12
C ALA A 77 -8.72 14.90 1.24
N GLY A 78 -8.27 15.14 2.48
CA GLY A 78 -9.13 15.50 3.61
C GLY A 78 -9.85 14.32 4.26
N PHE A 79 -9.35 13.09 4.11
CA PHE A 79 -9.95 11.94 4.79
C PHE A 79 -9.76 12.03 6.32
N PRO A 80 -10.69 11.47 7.11
CA PRO A 80 -10.52 11.34 8.55
C PRO A 80 -9.18 10.71 8.92
N PHE A 81 -8.53 11.20 9.98
CA PHE A 81 -7.21 10.75 10.40
C PHE A 81 -7.09 9.23 10.59
N VAL A 82 -8.16 8.58 11.10
CA VAL A 82 -8.21 7.12 11.25
C VAL A 82 -8.04 6.40 9.91
N ILE A 83 -8.61 6.93 8.83
CA ILE A 83 -8.49 6.37 7.48
C ILE A 83 -7.07 6.60 6.93
N VAL A 84 -6.48 7.77 7.18
CA VAL A 84 -5.08 8.05 6.80
C VAL A 84 -4.12 7.06 7.46
N MET A 85 -4.32 6.81 8.76
CA MET A 85 -3.50 5.85 9.50
C MET A 85 -3.74 4.41 9.03
N ARG A 86 -4.96 4.04 8.63
CA ARG A 86 -5.24 2.74 7.99
C ARG A 86 -4.44 2.59 6.69
N ALA A 87 -4.46 3.59 5.82
CA ALA A 87 -3.67 3.58 4.58
C ALA A 87 -2.17 3.44 4.85
N LEU A 88 -1.66 4.02 5.95
CA LEU A 88 -0.26 3.89 6.35
C LEU A 88 0.13 2.45 6.70
N THR A 89 -0.78 1.65 7.24
CA THR A 89 -0.52 0.24 7.54
C THR A 89 -0.22 -0.58 6.30
N HIS A 90 -0.64 -0.11 5.13
CA HIS A 90 -0.38 -0.77 3.86
C HIS A 90 1.11 -0.84 3.54
N LEU A 91 1.93 0.03 4.13
CA LEU A 91 3.38 -0.02 4.07
C LEU A 91 3.92 -1.39 4.52
N ILE A 92 3.34 -1.97 5.57
CA ILE A 92 3.83 -3.21 6.18
C ILE A 92 3.62 -4.38 5.21
N PHE A 93 2.37 -4.64 4.81
CA PHE A 93 2.09 -5.79 3.94
C PHE A 93 2.72 -5.61 2.56
N SER A 94 2.76 -4.38 2.01
CA SER A 94 3.31 -4.15 0.67
C SER A 94 4.83 -4.33 0.64
N ALA A 95 5.55 -3.88 1.67
CA ALA A 95 6.99 -4.12 1.79
C ALA A 95 7.30 -5.62 1.95
N ILE A 96 6.56 -6.32 2.83
CA ILE A 96 6.71 -7.76 3.05
C ILE A 96 6.41 -8.53 1.76
N GLY A 97 5.28 -8.22 1.11
CA GLY A 97 4.87 -8.86 -0.13
C GLY A 97 5.86 -8.64 -1.27
N ALA A 98 6.39 -7.42 -1.41
CA ALA A 98 7.39 -7.10 -2.43
C ALA A 98 8.71 -7.84 -2.20
N TYR A 99 9.13 -7.95 -0.94
CA TYR A 99 10.31 -8.72 -0.58
C TYR A 99 10.11 -10.21 -0.87
N LEU A 100 8.97 -10.79 -0.46
CA LEU A 100 8.67 -12.21 -0.68
C LEU A 100 8.54 -12.56 -2.16
N ILE A 101 7.90 -11.71 -2.97
CA ILE A 101 7.76 -11.91 -4.42
C ILE A 101 9.12 -11.95 -5.11
N GLN A 102 10.02 -11.03 -4.75
CA GLN A 102 11.35 -11.00 -5.38
C GLN A 102 12.25 -12.13 -4.90
N LYS A 103 12.16 -12.50 -3.62
CA LYS A 103 12.96 -13.59 -3.06
C LYS A 103 12.47 -14.97 -3.53
N TYR A 104 11.16 -15.12 -3.68
CA TYR A 104 10.52 -16.37 -4.07
C TYR A 104 9.54 -16.17 -5.24
N PRO A 105 10.04 -15.96 -6.47
CA PRO A 105 9.18 -15.80 -7.66
C PRO A 105 8.28 -17.02 -7.93
N SER A 106 8.58 -18.17 -7.32
CA SER A 106 7.76 -19.39 -7.37
C SER A 106 6.33 -19.18 -6.88
N PHE A 107 6.08 -18.21 -6.00
CA PHE A 107 4.74 -17.87 -5.55
C PHE A 107 3.84 -17.36 -6.68
N LEU A 108 4.39 -16.83 -7.77
CA LEU A 108 3.61 -16.26 -8.88
C LEU A 108 3.37 -17.23 -10.05
N LYS A 109 3.87 -18.46 -9.97
CA LYS A 109 3.79 -19.41 -11.11
C LYS A 109 2.36 -19.88 -11.41
N ASN A 110 1.55 -20.08 -10.37
CA ASN A 110 0.21 -20.67 -10.49
C ASN A 110 -0.66 -20.19 -9.32
N LEU A 111 -1.98 -20.22 -9.50
CA LEU A 111 -2.93 -19.80 -8.47
C LEU A 111 -2.75 -20.52 -7.12
N LYS A 112 -2.43 -21.83 -7.16
CA LYS A 112 -2.17 -22.64 -5.95
C LYS A 112 -0.96 -22.14 -5.16
N ASN A 113 0.09 -21.68 -5.85
CA ASN A 113 1.30 -21.17 -5.21
C ASN A 113 1.11 -19.73 -4.75
N SER A 114 0.25 -18.96 -5.43
CA SER A 114 -0.06 -17.58 -5.04
C SER A 114 -1.00 -17.51 -3.83
N PHE A 115 -1.84 -18.53 -3.64
CA PHE A 115 -2.80 -18.58 -2.53
C PHE A 115 -2.18 -18.36 -1.14
N PRO A 116 -1.14 -19.10 -0.70
CA PRO A 116 -0.56 -18.89 0.63
C PRO A 116 0.04 -17.49 0.82
N LEU A 117 0.67 -16.95 -0.24
CA LEU A 117 1.19 -15.58 -0.21
C LEU A 117 0.04 -14.57 -0.08
N ALA A 118 -0.98 -14.68 -0.94
CA ALA A 118 -2.13 -13.79 -0.92
C ALA A 118 -2.86 -13.86 0.43
N PHE A 119 -3.10 -15.05 0.95
CA PHE A 119 -3.77 -15.27 2.23
C PHE A 119 -2.97 -14.66 3.38
N GLY A 120 -1.66 -14.93 3.45
CA GLY A 120 -0.78 -14.35 4.48
C GLY A 120 -0.73 -12.83 4.43
N LEU A 121 -0.62 -12.23 3.23
CA LEU A 121 -0.62 -10.78 3.07
C LEU A 121 -1.96 -10.15 3.47
N ASN A 122 -3.09 -10.80 3.16
CA ASN A 122 -4.42 -10.34 3.58
C ASN A 122 -4.59 -10.38 5.11
N ILE A 123 -4.03 -11.39 5.80
CA ILE A 123 -4.01 -11.43 7.27
C ILE A 123 -3.21 -10.25 7.82
N ILE A 124 -2.00 -10.00 7.31
CA ILE A 124 -1.16 -8.88 7.78
C ILE A 124 -1.85 -7.54 7.53
N HIS A 125 -2.43 -7.36 6.34
CA HIS A 125 -3.21 -6.18 5.97
C HIS A 125 -4.40 -5.97 6.92
N GLY A 126 -5.24 -6.99 7.09
CA GLY A 126 -6.44 -6.91 7.94
C GLY A 126 -6.10 -6.66 9.40
N LEU A 127 -5.07 -7.30 9.94
CA LEU A 127 -4.59 -7.07 11.30
C LEU A 127 -4.06 -5.64 11.47
N GLY A 128 -3.30 -5.13 10.51
CA GLY A 128 -2.79 -3.76 10.54
C GLY A 128 -3.93 -2.74 10.62
N GLU A 129 -4.91 -2.85 9.72
CA GLU A 129 -6.07 -1.96 9.73
C GLU A 129 -6.88 -2.10 11.02
N PHE A 130 -7.14 -3.32 11.48
CA PHE A 130 -7.86 -3.59 12.72
C PHE A 130 -7.18 -2.95 13.93
N LEU A 131 -5.86 -3.13 14.08
CA LEU A 131 -5.11 -2.58 15.21
C LEU A 131 -5.13 -1.05 15.21
N VAL A 132 -4.98 -0.40 14.05
CA VAL A 132 -5.06 1.05 13.94
C VAL A 132 -6.45 1.57 14.28
N VAL A 133 -7.49 0.93 13.75
CA VAL A 133 -8.88 1.33 14.05
C VAL A 133 -9.19 1.12 15.53
N LEU A 134 -8.80 -0.02 16.10
CA LEU A 134 -8.98 -0.33 17.51
C LEU A 134 -8.30 0.74 18.35
N LEU A 135 -7.00 0.98 18.17
CA LEU A 135 -6.22 1.94 18.95
C LEU A 135 -6.79 3.36 18.83
N LEU A 136 -7.13 3.83 17.63
CA LEU A 136 -7.59 5.21 17.43
C LEU A 136 -9.07 5.43 17.81
N THR A 137 -9.87 4.37 17.88
CA THR A 137 -11.29 4.47 18.27
C THR A 137 -11.47 4.24 19.76
N THR A 138 -10.72 3.31 20.38
CA THR A 138 -10.81 3.06 21.83
C THR A 138 -10.14 4.15 22.65
N THR A 139 -9.08 4.79 22.15
CA THR A 139 -8.48 5.97 22.80
C THR A 139 -9.36 7.22 22.75
N ARG A 140 -10.43 7.21 21.94
CA ARG A 140 -11.47 8.24 21.91
C ARG A 140 -12.72 7.88 22.72
N LEU A 141 -12.74 6.73 23.39
CA LEU A 141 -13.82 6.41 24.35
C LEU A 141 -13.65 7.29 25.59
N PRO A 142 -14.75 7.83 26.15
CA PRO A 142 -14.70 8.89 27.13
C PRO A 142 -14.05 8.39 28.42
N THR A 143 -13.08 9.14 28.90
CA THR A 143 -12.76 9.21 30.31
C THR A 143 -13.97 9.79 31.08
N GLY A 144 -14.99 8.95 31.28
CA GLY A 144 -16.09 9.15 32.23
C GLY A 144 -17.21 10.09 31.78
N LEU A 145 -18.42 9.79 32.25
CA LEU A 145 -19.55 10.73 32.34
C LEU A 145 -19.11 12.08 32.92
N ARG A 146 -19.24 13.17 32.15
CA ARG A 146 -19.61 14.53 32.59
C ARG A 146 -20.19 15.31 31.42
#